data_AF-A0A7Y1TG44-F1
#
_entry.id   AF-A0A7Y1TG44-F1
#
_cell.length_a   1.000
_cell.length_b   1.000
_cell.length_c   1.000
_cell.angle_alpha   90.00
_cell.angle_beta   90.00
_cell.angle_gamma   90.00
#
_symmetry.space_group_name_H-M   'P 1'
#
loop_
_entity.id
_entity.type
_entity.pdbx_description
1 polymer ?
#
loop_
_entity_poly.entity_id
_entity_poly.type
_entity_poly.pdbx_seq_one_letter_code
_entity_poly.pdbx_strand_id
1 'polypeptide(L)' 'MSDNEKDTARLGFYIAIGVGMGIAMGAAFGAAFDNVTLGVAFGPVIGVVFGAALWAGKSRDS' A
#
# COMPACT_ATOMS: atom_id res chain seq x y z
N MET A 1 -14.70 -17.13 -16.31
CA MET A 1 -13.91 -16.38 -15.33
C MET A 1 -14.72 -15.14 -14.96
N SER A 2 -15.38 -15.16 -13.79
CA SER A 2 -16.37 -14.13 -13.40
C SER A 2 -15.70 -12.80 -13.06
N ASP A 3 -16.37 -11.69 -13.35
CA ASP A 3 -15.83 -10.33 -13.21
C ASP A 3 -15.40 -9.99 -11.77
N ASN A 4 -16.06 -10.59 -10.77
CA ASN A 4 -15.73 -10.43 -9.34
C ASN A 4 -14.29 -10.86 -8.98
N GLU A 5 -13.77 -11.86 -9.67
CA GLU A 5 -12.44 -12.42 -9.40
C GLU A 5 -11.32 -11.50 -9.94
N LYS A 6 -11.60 -10.79 -11.03
CA LYS A 6 -10.69 -9.80 -11.61
C LYS A 6 -10.59 -8.55 -10.73
N ASP A 7 -11.69 -8.12 -10.13
CA ASP A 7 -11.68 -6.98 -9.21
C ASP A 7 -10.98 -7.30 -7.90
N THR A 8 -11.16 -8.51 -7.37
CA THR A 8 -10.41 -8.99 -6.20
C THR A 8 -8.91 -9.08 -6.50
N ALA A 9 -8.53 -9.58 -7.68
CA ALA A 9 -7.14 -9.63 -8.11
C ALA A 9 -6.53 -8.22 -8.27
N ARG A 10 -7.28 -7.27 -8.83
CA ARG A 10 -6.85 -5.86 -8.93
C ARG A 10 -6.70 -5.22 -7.55
N LEU A 11 -7.67 -5.41 -6.67
CA LEU A 11 -7.60 -4.93 -5.28
C LEU A 11 -6.34 -5.44 -4.59
N GLY A 12 -6.09 -6.75 -4.65
CA GLY A 12 -4.89 -7.37 -4.09
C GLY A 12 -3.60 -6.83 -4.71
N PHE A 13 -3.59 -6.57 -6.02
CA PHE A 13 -2.45 -5.98 -6.72
C PHE A 13 -2.15 -4.54 -6.25
N TYR A 14 -3.18 -3.70 -6.12
CA TYR A 14 -3.01 -2.32 -5.63
C TYR A 14 -2.57 -2.27 -4.17
N ILE A 15 -3.11 -3.16 -3.32
CA ILE A 15 -2.67 -3.29 -1.93
C ILE A 15 -1.22 -3.76 -1.86
N ALA A 16 -0.83 -4.76 -2.66
CA ALA A 16 0.54 -5.27 -2.69
C ALA A 16 1.55 -4.18 -3.12
N ILE A 17 1.21 -3.38 -4.14
CA ILE A 17 2.01 -2.22 -4.56
C ILE A 17 2.09 -1.19 -3.43
N GLY A 18 0.96 -0.82 -2.83
CA GLY A 18 0.90 0.15 -1.73
C GLY A 18 1.76 -0.29 -0.54
N VAL A 19 1.65 -1.55 -0.13
CA VAL A 19 2.44 -2.13 0.98
C VAL A 19 3.93 -2.17 0.63
N GLY A 20 4.30 -2.65 -0.56
CA GLY A 20 5.70 -2.71 -0.98
C GLY A 20 6.35 -1.31 -1.00
N MET A 21 5.63 -0.33 -1.53
CA MET A 21 6.07 1.07 -1.56
C MET A 21 6.14 1.67 -0.15
N GLY A 22 5.15 1.38 0.69
CA GLY A 22 5.10 1.84 2.08
C GLY A 22 6.23 1.26 2.93
N ILE A 23 6.59 -0.02 2.76
CA ILE A 23 7.73 -0.64 3.44
C ILE A 23 9.05 0.00 2.99
N ALA A 24 9.26 0.17 1.68
CA ALA A 24 10.48 0.79 1.15
C ALA A 24 10.64 2.24 1.63
N MET A 25 9.56 3.02 1.57
CA MET A 25 9.55 4.41 2.01
C MET A 25 9.66 4.51 3.54
N GLY A 26 8.98 3.64 4.28
CA GLY A 26 9.09 3.52 5.73
C GLY A 26 10.51 3.19 6.17
N ALA A 27 11.15 2.19 5.55
CA ALA A 27 12.53 1.84 5.83
C ALA A 27 13.51 2.98 5.53
N ALA A 28 13.33 3.69 4.40
CA ALA A 28 14.13 4.86 4.04
C ALA A 28 13.98 6.01 5.04
N PHE A 29 12.74 6.34 5.44
CA PHE A 29 12.49 7.35 6.47
C PHE A 29 13.04 6.91 7.84
N GLY A 30 12.84 5.66 8.22
CA GLY A 30 13.38 5.12 9.47
C GLY A 30 14.89 5.19 9.52
N ALA A 31 15.58 4.87 8.43
CA ALA A 31 17.03 5.04 8.33
C ALA A 31 17.45 6.52 8.40
N ALA A 32 16.68 7.44 7.80
CA ALA A 32 16.96 8.88 7.85
C ALA A 32 16.80 9.49 9.25
N PHE A 33 15.88 8.96 10.07
CA PHE A 33 15.66 9.41 11.45
C PHE A 33 16.51 8.65 12.48
N ASP A 34 17.45 7.81 12.05
CA ASP A 34 18.20 6.88 12.91
C ASP A 34 17.27 5.98 13.76
N ASN A 35 16.04 5.77 13.28
CA ASN A 35 15.00 5.01 13.93
C ASN A 35 14.24 4.16 12.91
N VAL A 36 14.95 3.13 12.43
CA VAL A 36 14.44 2.13 11.48
C VAL A 36 13.19 1.44 12.03
N THR A 37 13.09 1.29 13.35
CA THR A 37 11.92 0.68 14.02
C THR A 37 10.63 1.45 13.77
N LEU A 38 10.66 2.79 13.85
CA LEU A 38 9.50 3.61 13.52
C LEU A 38 9.16 3.51 12.03
N GLY A 39 10.18 3.50 11.17
CA GLY A 39 10.01 3.35 9.72
C GLY A 39 9.32 2.04 9.32
N VAL A 40 9.75 0.92 9.89
CA VAL A 40 9.18 -0.41 9.63
C VAL A 40 7.81 -0.59 10.29
N ALA A 41 7.55 0.07 11.42
CA ALA A 41 6.25 0.03 12.08
C ALA A 41 5.17 0.82 11.30
N PHE A 42 5.51 2.02 10.82
CA PHE A 42 4.55 2.89 10.11
C PHE A 42 4.49 2.64 8.60
N GLY A 43 5.55 2.12 7.98
CA GLY A 43 5.63 1.85 6.54
C GLY A 43 4.47 1.00 5.98
N PRO A 44 4.17 -0.18 6.57
CA PRO A 44 3.05 -1.01 6.15
C PRO A 44 1.70 -0.31 6.34
N VAL A 45 1.52 0.42 7.44
CA VAL A 45 0.26 1.14 7.74
C VAL A 45 0.00 2.22 6.68
N ILE A 46 1.01 3.05 6.40
CA ILE A 46 0.93 4.08 5.37
C ILE A 46 0.72 3.43 3.99
N GLY A 47 1.43 2.34 3.70
CA GLY A 47 1.31 1.61 2.43
C GLY A 47 -0.07 1.00 2.19
N VAL A 48 -0.69 0.39 3.21
CA VAL A 48 -2.07 -0.13 3.13
C VAL A 48 -3.06 1.01 2.91
N VAL A 49 -2.94 2.12 3.66
CA VAL A 49 -3.82 3.28 3.51
C VAL A 49 -3.70 3.87 2.11
N PHE A 50 -2.48 3.97 1.57
CA PHE A 50 -2.25 4.46 0.22
C PHE A 50 -2.81 3.51 -0.84
N GLY A 51 -2.54 2.21 -0.74
CA GLY A 51 -3.08 1.20 -1.66
C GLY A 51 -4.60 1.15 -1.65
N ALA A 52 -5.21 1.23 -0.47
CA ALA A 52 -6.67 1.29 -0.30
C ALA A 52 -7.25 2.59 -0.84
N ALA A 53 -6.59 3.74 -0.63
CA ALA A 53 -7.02 5.03 -1.17
C ALA A 53 -6.92 5.08 -2.70
N LEU A 54 -5.88 4.49 -3.30
CA LEU A 54 -5.74 4.39 -4.75
C LEU A 54 -6.84 3.51 -5.37
N TRP A 55 -7.19 2.40 -4.71
CA TRP A 55 -8.31 1.57 -5.14
C TRP A 55 -9.65 2.30 -4.97
N ALA A 56 -9.89 2.94 -3.82
CA ALA A 56 -11.12 3.69 -3.56
C ALA A 56 -11.29 4.88 -4.52
N GLY A 57 -10.21 5.54 -4.91
CA GLY A 57 -10.22 6.61 -5.92
C GLY A 57 -10.55 6.07 -7.32
N LYS A 58 -9.98 4.92 -7.69
CA LYS A 58 -10.28 4.22 -8.95
C LYS A 58 -11.75 3.78 -9.03
N SER A 59 -12.31 3.27 -7.93
CA SER A 59 -13.70 2.79 -7.86
C SER A 59 -14.75 3.90 -7.87
N ARG A 60 -14.35 5.18 -7.70
CA ARG A 60 -15.26 6.35 -7.74
C ARG A 60 -15.38 6.99 -9.12
N ASP A 61 -14.58 6.53 -10.08
CA ASP A 61 -14.52 7.05 -11.47
C ASP A 61 -15.03 6.00 -12.49
N SER A 62 -15.72 4.95 -12.03
CA SER A 62 -16.30 3.88 -12.89
C SER A 62 -17.79 3.69 -12.62
#